data_AF-A0A9P9TKU1-F1
#
_entry.id   AF-A0A9P9TKU1-F1
#
_cell.length_a   1.000
_cell.length_b   1.000
_cell.length_c   1.000
_cell.angle_alpha   90.00
_cell.angle_beta   90.00
_cell.angle_gamma   90.00
#
_symmetry.space_group_name_H-M   'P 1'
#
loop_
_entity.id
_entity.type
_entity.pdbx_description
1 polymer ?
#
loop_
_entity_poly.entity_id
_entity_poly.type
_entity_poly.pdbx_seq_one_letter_code
_entity_poly.pdbx_strand_id
1 'polypeptide(L)'
;MFSLRTLPARGARVSLSTRTLTSKSTRPFSILLRHNTPATPHQTIPSRTSNTFFQSQFSSPIPSIQRQYSAKSSADSIIEEIQDQYAVARDEFEISTEETEKKSVYAQADREAAREELDKLKEMYEKALQGSDAEEIKSRIGNRIRELDHAVQALEESAQEH
;
A
#
# COMPACT_ATOMS: atom_id res chain seq x y z
N MET A 1 -46.25 45.70 23.41
CA MET A 1 -45.35 44.86 24.24
C MET A 1 -44.07 44.63 23.45
N PHE A 2 -43.05 45.43 23.70
CA PHE A 2 -41.75 45.32 23.05
C PHE A 2 -40.78 44.67 24.03
N SER A 3 -40.17 43.56 23.64
CA SER A 3 -39.10 42.93 24.44
C SER A 3 -37.90 42.67 23.54
N LEU A 4 -37.00 43.65 23.55
CA LEU A 4 -35.63 43.54 23.04
C LEU A 4 -34.80 42.76 24.08
N ARG A 5 -34.12 41.69 23.66
CA ARG A 5 -33.07 41.06 24.47
C ARG A 5 -31.79 40.91 23.66
N THR A 6 -30.86 41.74 24.09
CA THR A 6 -29.42 41.91 23.92
C THR A 6 -28.56 40.65 23.83
N LEU A 7 -27.56 40.70 22.93
CA LEU A 7 -26.34 39.90 22.93
C LEU A 7 -25.38 40.34 24.06
N PRO A 8 -24.50 39.43 24.51
CA PRO A 8 -23.15 39.84 24.87
C PRO A 8 -22.06 39.09 24.09
N ALA A 9 -21.17 39.87 23.48
CA ALA A 9 -19.86 39.44 22.99
C ALA A 9 -18.80 39.57 24.10
N ARG A 10 -17.91 38.58 24.22
CA ARG A 10 -16.60 38.57 24.91
C ARG A 10 -16.04 37.15 24.75
N GLY A 11 -14.78 36.85 24.47
CA GLY A 11 -13.54 37.59 24.38
C GLY A 11 -12.41 36.54 24.24
N ALA A 12 -11.34 36.91 23.53
CA ALA A 12 -10.22 36.07 23.12
C ALA A 12 -9.44 35.37 24.27
N ARG A 13 -8.70 34.30 23.95
CA ARG A 13 -7.22 34.28 23.97
C ARG A 13 -6.59 32.96 23.49
N VAL A 14 -5.48 33.19 22.81
CA VAL A 14 -4.43 32.34 22.22
C VAL A 14 -3.91 31.25 23.16
N SER A 15 -3.60 30.07 22.63
CA SER A 15 -2.53 29.21 23.17
C SER A 15 -1.63 28.73 22.03
N LEU A 16 -0.45 29.33 21.99
CA LEU A 16 0.72 28.85 21.26
C LEU A 16 1.28 27.66 22.03
N SER A 17 1.48 26.53 21.37
CA SER A 17 2.46 25.54 21.84
C SER A 17 3.30 25.06 20.65
N THR A 18 4.36 25.80 20.42
CA THR A 18 5.56 25.39 19.71
C THR A 18 6.08 24.07 20.27
N ARG A 19 6.27 23.06 19.43
CA ARG A 19 7.23 21.98 19.70
C ARG A 19 8.17 21.80 18.53
N THR A 20 9.42 21.79 18.92
CA THR A 20 10.64 21.95 18.14
C THR A 20 11.07 20.67 17.43
N LEU A 21 11.50 20.86 16.18
CA LEU A 21 12.56 20.24 15.40
C LEU A 21 13.36 19.03 15.95
N THR A 22 13.77 18.23 14.95
CA THR A 22 14.95 17.35 14.84
C THR A 22 14.78 15.88 15.23
N SER A 23 14.83 15.01 14.23
CA SER A 23 15.80 13.92 14.24
C SER A 23 16.08 13.46 12.80
N LYS A 24 17.25 13.84 12.29
CA LYS A 24 17.84 13.24 11.10
C LYS A 24 18.30 11.84 11.50
N SER A 25 17.60 10.81 11.05
CA SER A 25 18.04 9.41 11.20
C SER A 25 18.64 8.92 9.89
N THR A 26 19.95 9.12 9.77
CA THR A 26 20.80 8.53 8.74
C THR A 26 20.84 7.02 8.97
N ARG A 27 20.17 6.24 8.11
CA ARG A 27 20.35 4.78 8.07
C ARG A 27 21.60 4.46 7.25
N PRO A 28 22.66 3.88 7.81
CA PRO A 28 23.74 3.35 7.00
C PRO A 28 23.30 2.08 6.28
N PHE A 29 23.54 2.04 4.97
CA PHE A 29 23.56 0.84 4.15
C PHE A 29 24.59 -0.15 4.71
N SER A 30 24.15 -1.26 5.29
CA SER A 30 25.00 -2.40 5.61
C SER A 30 24.95 -3.42 4.47
N ILE A 31 25.93 -3.30 3.58
CA ILE A 31 26.25 -4.30 2.57
C ILE A 31 26.89 -5.48 3.31
N LEU A 32 26.17 -6.58 3.51
CA LEU A 32 26.76 -7.84 3.98
C LEU A 32 26.91 -8.79 2.81
N LEU A 33 28.10 -8.74 2.21
CA LEU A 33 28.68 -9.81 1.43
C LEU A 33 29.96 -10.25 2.16
N ARG A 34 29.99 -11.48 2.66
CA ARG A 34 31.06 -12.48 2.44
C ARG A 34 31.01 -13.64 3.44
N HIS A 35 30.96 -14.84 2.84
CA HIS A 35 31.51 -16.14 3.23
C HIS A 35 32.67 -16.13 4.25
N ASN A 36 32.70 -17.11 5.16
CA ASN A 36 33.60 -18.28 5.15
C ASN A 36 33.63 -18.98 6.54
N THR A 37 33.49 -20.31 6.56
CA THR A 37 33.85 -21.24 7.66
C THR A 37 35.38 -21.41 7.75
N PRO A 38 36.00 -22.28 8.61
CA PRO A 38 35.66 -22.85 9.93
C PRO A 38 36.79 -22.63 10.98
N ALA A 39 36.54 -22.84 12.30
CA ALA A 39 37.62 -23.19 13.26
C ALA A 39 37.09 -23.66 14.64
N THR A 40 37.42 -24.91 14.99
CA THR A 40 37.42 -25.54 16.33
C THR A 40 38.54 -24.99 17.24
N PRO A 41 38.42 -25.07 18.59
CA PRO A 41 39.18 -26.08 19.33
C PRO A 41 38.48 -26.72 20.57
N HIS A 42 39.18 -27.74 21.08
CA HIS A 42 38.88 -28.86 21.99
C HIS A 42 38.70 -28.57 23.52
N GLN A 43 37.95 -29.47 24.20
CA GLN A 43 38.15 -30.08 25.56
C GLN A 43 37.82 -29.26 26.85
N THR A 44 37.20 -29.80 27.93
CA THR A 44 37.38 -31.10 28.65
C THR A 44 36.18 -31.44 29.59
N ILE A 45 35.94 -32.74 29.86
CA ILE A 45 34.89 -33.48 30.65
C ILE A 45 35.37 -33.62 32.15
N PRO A 46 34.57 -33.89 33.25
CA PRO A 46 33.72 -35.10 33.41
C PRO A 46 32.45 -35.17 34.29
N SER A 47 31.53 -36.00 33.78
CA SER A 47 30.79 -37.15 34.38
C SER A 47 30.07 -37.05 35.74
N ARG A 48 28.76 -37.38 35.78
CA ARG A 48 28.25 -38.67 36.34
C ARG A 48 26.72 -38.87 36.22
N THR A 49 26.33 -40.08 35.75
CA THR A 49 25.20 -40.97 36.13
C THR A 49 23.77 -40.40 36.23
N SER A 50 22.69 -41.02 35.74
CA SER A 50 22.41 -42.38 35.26
C SER A 50 20.94 -42.43 34.80
N ASN A 51 20.59 -43.51 34.11
CA ASN A 51 19.27 -44.15 34.00
C ASN A 51 18.46 -44.00 32.69
N THR A 52 18.48 -45.13 31.96
CA THR A 52 17.33 -45.94 31.52
C THR A 52 16.41 -45.42 30.42
N PHE A 53 16.49 -46.15 29.29
CA PHE A 53 15.38 -46.66 28.46
C PHE A 53 14.36 -45.65 27.96
N PHE A 54 14.51 -45.21 26.70
CA PHE A 54 13.38 -45.12 25.77
C PHE A 54 13.83 -45.52 24.36
N GLN A 55 13.38 -46.70 23.93
CA GLN A 55 13.32 -47.08 22.53
C GLN A 55 12.26 -46.23 21.82
N SER A 56 12.51 -46.00 20.54
CA SER A 56 11.55 -45.64 19.50
C SER A 56 10.97 -44.22 19.58
N GLN A 57 11.61 -43.30 18.86
CA GLN A 57 10.89 -42.20 18.24
C GLN A 57 11.07 -42.28 16.72
N PHE A 58 9.98 -42.71 16.11
CA PHE A 58 9.67 -42.76 14.71
C PHE A 58 10.22 -41.54 13.95
N SER A 59 11.10 -41.80 12.98
CA SER A 59 11.37 -40.86 11.88
C SER A 59 10.08 -40.71 11.07
N SER A 60 9.24 -39.76 11.48
CA SER A 60 8.10 -39.36 10.67
C SER A 60 8.66 -38.55 9.51
N PRO A 61 8.48 -38.97 8.24
CA PRO A 61 8.80 -38.10 7.13
C PRO A 61 7.92 -36.85 7.27
N ILE A 62 8.55 -35.69 7.42
CA ILE A 62 7.87 -34.40 7.35
C ILE A 62 7.06 -34.44 6.05
N PRO A 63 5.72 -34.35 6.07
CA PRO A 63 4.98 -34.28 4.83
C PRO A 63 5.47 -33.00 4.17
N SER A 64 6.11 -33.17 3.02
CA SER A 64 6.36 -32.05 2.13
C SER A 64 4.99 -31.44 1.88
N ILE A 65 4.72 -30.30 2.53
CA ILE A 65 3.65 -29.41 2.11
C ILE A 65 4.09 -29.04 0.71
N GLN A 66 3.56 -29.77 -0.28
CA GLN A 66 3.58 -29.35 -1.66
C GLN A 66 2.97 -27.96 -1.58
N ARG A 67 3.83 -26.96 -1.68
CA ARG A 67 3.44 -25.58 -1.90
C ARG A 67 2.58 -25.68 -3.15
N GLN A 68 1.26 -25.67 -2.96
CA GLN A 68 0.32 -25.60 -4.04
C GLN A 68 0.62 -24.24 -4.65
N TYR A 69 1.47 -24.24 -5.68
CA TYR A 69 1.47 -23.22 -6.70
C TYR A 69 0.09 -23.37 -7.33
N SER A 70 -0.90 -22.78 -6.65
CA SER A 70 -2.28 -22.75 -7.07
C SER A 70 -2.25 -22.18 -8.47
N ALA A 71 -2.73 -22.96 -9.45
CA ALA A 71 -3.01 -22.41 -10.76
C ALA A 71 -3.77 -21.09 -10.53
N LYS A 72 -3.30 -19.99 -11.14
CA LYS A 72 -3.91 -18.67 -10.98
C LYS A 72 -5.41 -18.83 -11.18
N SER A 73 -6.21 -18.42 -10.21
CA SER A 73 -7.66 -18.49 -10.33
C SER A 73 -8.13 -17.54 -11.45
N SER A 74 -9.33 -17.76 -11.98
CA SER A 74 -9.93 -16.82 -12.93
C SER A 74 -9.97 -15.40 -12.35
N ALA A 75 -10.28 -15.27 -11.05
CA ALA A 75 -10.22 -14.01 -10.31
C ALA A 75 -8.83 -13.37 -10.35
N ASP A 76 -7.77 -14.14 -10.08
CA ASP A 76 -6.40 -13.62 -10.05
C ASP A 76 -5.97 -13.07 -11.41
N SER A 77 -6.40 -13.68 -12.52
CA SER A 77 -6.13 -13.16 -13.86
C SER A 77 -6.82 -11.83 -14.13
N ILE A 78 -8.08 -11.68 -13.74
CA ILE A 78 -8.81 -10.41 -13.89
C ILE A 78 -8.20 -9.33 -12.98
N ILE A 79 -7.79 -9.70 -11.77
CA ILE A 79 -7.14 -8.79 -10.82
C ILE A 79 -5.81 -8.29 -11.38
N GLU A 80 -5.03 -9.13 -12.04
CA GLU A 80 -3.78 -8.75 -12.72
C GLU A 80 -4.05 -7.72 -13.83
N GLU A 81 -5.03 -7.97 -14.70
CA GLU A 81 -5.40 -7.03 -15.77
C GLU A 81 -5.87 -5.66 -15.23
N ILE A 82 -6.71 -5.65 -14.19
CA ILE A 82 -7.13 -4.39 -13.55
C ILE A 82 -5.94 -3.69 -12.86
N GLN A 83 -5.01 -4.44 -12.28
CA GLN A 83 -3.81 -3.87 -11.65
C GLN A 83 -2.86 -3.25 -12.67
N ASP A 84 -2.70 -3.87 -13.83
CA ASP A 84 -1.89 -3.36 -14.92
C ASP A 84 -2.48 -2.04 -15.44
N GLN A 85 -3.79 -1.99 -15.66
CA GLN A 85 -4.46 -0.75 -16.05
C GLN A 85 -4.42 0.32 -14.95
N TYR A 86 -4.51 -0.07 -13.68
CA TYR A 86 -4.37 0.86 -12.56
C TYR A 86 -2.98 1.50 -12.57
N ALA A 87 -1.92 0.76 -12.92
CA ALA A 87 -0.58 1.32 -13.06
C ALA A 87 -0.54 2.37 -14.17
N VAL A 88 -1.12 2.08 -15.34
CA VAL A 88 -1.22 3.06 -16.45
C VAL A 88 -1.98 4.32 -16.03
N ALA A 89 -3.18 4.16 -15.47
CA ALA A 89 -4.00 5.30 -15.04
C ALA A 89 -3.30 6.14 -13.96
N ARG A 90 -2.51 5.51 -13.10
CA ARG A 90 -1.72 6.19 -12.08
C ARG A 90 -0.55 6.97 -12.69
N ASP A 91 0.16 6.38 -13.65
CA ASP A 91 1.28 7.06 -14.32
C ASP A 91 0.79 8.31 -15.06
N GLU A 92 -0.34 8.22 -15.77
CA GLU A 92 -0.96 9.37 -16.44
C GLU A 92 -1.43 10.44 -15.43
N PHE A 93 -1.98 10.03 -14.30
CA PHE A 93 -2.30 10.97 -13.20
C PHE A 93 -1.05 11.68 -12.69
N GLU A 94 0.06 10.96 -12.47
CA GLU A 94 1.32 11.55 -12.02
C GLU A 94 1.84 12.58 -13.05
N ILE A 95 1.83 12.25 -14.34
CA ILE A 95 2.16 13.20 -15.43
C ILE A 95 1.25 14.43 -15.38
N SER A 96 -0.05 14.22 -15.25
CA SER A 96 -1.05 15.28 -15.20
C SER A 96 -0.84 16.24 -14.02
N THR A 97 -0.52 15.71 -12.84
CA THR A 97 -0.20 16.53 -11.67
C THR A 97 1.03 17.41 -11.92
N GLU A 98 2.11 16.83 -12.44
CA GLU A 98 3.33 17.58 -12.73
C GLU A 98 3.12 18.69 -13.76
N GLU A 99 2.38 18.41 -14.84
CA GLU A 99 2.16 19.38 -15.92
C GLU A 99 1.20 20.50 -15.47
N THR A 100 0.23 20.18 -14.62
CA THR A 100 -0.64 21.18 -13.97
C THR A 100 0.16 22.09 -13.05
N GLU A 101 1.05 21.55 -12.21
CA GLU A 101 1.93 22.34 -11.35
C GLU A 101 2.89 23.24 -12.15
N LYS A 102 3.41 22.73 -13.28
CA LYS A 102 4.28 23.49 -14.20
C LYS A 102 3.52 24.54 -15.01
N LYS A 103 2.17 24.58 -14.95
CA LYS A 103 1.31 25.43 -15.80
C LYS A 103 1.65 25.28 -17.28
N SER A 104 1.89 24.04 -17.66
CA SER A 104 2.24 23.66 -19.02
C SER A 104 1.03 23.81 -19.95
N VAL A 105 1.31 24.01 -21.24
CA VAL A 105 0.26 24.01 -22.28
C VAL A 105 -0.36 22.62 -22.46
N TYR A 106 0.32 21.56 -22.01
CA TYR A 106 -0.12 20.18 -22.11
C TYR A 106 -1.00 19.74 -20.94
N ALA A 107 -1.01 20.52 -19.84
CA ALA A 107 -1.69 20.15 -18.60
C ALA A 107 -3.17 19.77 -18.78
N GLN A 108 -3.88 20.40 -19.71
CA GLN A 108 -5.27 20.05 -20.01
C GLN A 108 -5.40 18.68 -20.68
N ALA A 109 -4.55 18.39 -21.66
CA ALA A 109 -4.57 17.12 -22.38
C ALA A 109 -4.14 15.96 -21.46
N ASP A 110 -3.18 16.20 -20.57
CA ASP A 110 -2.72 15.17 -19.63
C ASP A 110 -3.76 14.87 -18.54
N ARG A 111 -4.52 15.88 -18.08
CA ARG A 111 -5.70 15.67 -17.22
C ARG A 111 -6.77 14.82 -17.92
N GLU A 112 -7.02 15.10 -19.19
CA GLU A 112 -7.96 14.32 -19.99
C GLU A 112 -7.48 12.87 -20.17
N ALA A 113 -6.20 12.65 -20.46
CA ALA A 113 -5.61 11.31 -20.53
C ALA A 113 -5.75 10.53 -19.21
N ALA A 114 -5.45 11.16 -18.07
CA ALA A 114 -5.65 10.56 -16.75
C ALA A 114 -7.12 10.18 -16.50
N ARG A 115 -8.06 11.01 -16.97
CA ARG A 115 -9.49 10.73 -16.85
C ARG A 115 -9.94 9.57 -17.73
N GLU A 116 -9.48 9.54 -18.98
CA GLU A 116 -9.78 8.45 -19.92
C GLU A 116 -9.27 7.10 -19.40
N GLU A 117 -8.04 7.02 -18.90
CA GLU A 117 -7.48 5.78 -18.38
C GLU A 117 -8.17 5.32 -17.07
N LEU A 118 -8.62 6.26 -16.24
CA LEU A 118 -9.45 5.97 -15.07
C LEU A 118 -10.84 5.44 -15.46
N ASP A 119 -11.46 5.99 -16.50
CA ASP A 119 -12.76 5.51 -16.98
C ASP A 119 -12.65 4.09 -17.57
N LYS A 120 -11.58 3.79 -18.32
CA LYS A 120 -11.26 2.42 -18.76
C LYS A 120 -11.07 1.47 -17.58
N LEU A 121 -10.35 1.92 -16.54
CA LEU A 121 -10.16 1.15 -15.32
C LEU A 121 -11.49 0.83 -14.61
N LYS A 122 -12.39 1.82 -14.51
CA LYS A 122 -13.73 1.63 -13.94
C LYS A 122 -14.57 0.67 -14.77
N GLU A 123 -14.54 0.79 -16.10
CA GLU A 123 -15.26 -0.12 -16.99
C GLU A 123 -14.82 -1.58 -16.79
N MET A 124 -13.51 -1.83 -16.75
CA MET A 124 -12.98 -3.18 -16.52
C MET A 124 -13.37 -3.71 -15.14
N TYR A 125 -13.33 -2.86 -14.12
CA TYR A 125 -13.74 -3.21 -12.77
C TYR A 125 -15.25 -3.52 -12.69
N GLU A 126 -16.10 -2.71 -13.30
CA GLU A 126 -17.55 -2.95 -13.36
C GLU A 126 -17.88 -4.25 -14.09
N LYS A 127 -17.21 -4.51 -15.21
CA LYS A 127 -17.33 -5.78 -15.94
C LYS A 127 -16.90 -6.96 -15.08
N ALA A 128 -15.82 -6.82 -14.30
CA ALA A 128 -15.34 -7.84 -13.38
C ALA A 128 -16.34 -8.13 -12.24
N LEU A 129 -17.08 -7.13 -11.77
CA LEU A 129 -18.11 -7.29 -10.75
C LEU A 129 -19.35 -8.08 -11.21
N GLN A 130 -19.53 -8.29 -12.52
CA GLN A 130 -20.60 -9.13 -13.06
C GLN A 130 -20.28 -10.64 -12.98
N GLY A 131 -19.04 -11.00 -12.65
CA GLY A 131 -18.57 -12.38 -12.54
C GLY A 131 -18.87 -13.06 -11.19
N SER A 132 -18.55 -14.35 -11.09
CA SER A 132 -18.66 -15.13 -9.84
C SER A 132 -17.73 -14.64 -8.73
N ASP A 133 -16.64 -13.97 -9.12
CA ASP A 133 -15.52 -13.63 -8.23
C ASP A 133 -15.57 -12.16 -7.75
N ALA A 134 -16.73 -11.50 -7.92
CA ALA A 134 -16.92 -10.07 -7.69
C ALA A 134 -16.49 -9.60 -6.29
N GLU A 135 -16.81 -10.37 -5.24
CA GLU A 135 -16.47 -10.00 -3.85
C GLU A 135 -14.96 -9.99 -3.60
N GLU A 136 -14.23 -10.91 -4.22
CA GLU A 136 -12.77 -10.95 -4.11
C GLU A 136 -12.13 -9.75 -4.82
N ILE A 137 -12.58 -9.46 -6.04
CA ILE A 137 -12.09 -8.35 -6.86
C ILE A 137 -12.38 -7.01 -6.16
N LYS A 138 -13.60 -6.85 -5.64
CA LYS A 138 -14.02 -5.66 -4.87
C LYS A 138 -13.18 -5.46 -3.63
N SER A 139 -12.88 -6.53 -2.89
CA SER A 139 -12.05 -6.46 -1.68
C SER A 139 -10.61 -6.05 -1.99
N ARG A 140 -10.01 -6.60 -3.06
CA ARG A 140 -8.59 -6.34 -3.38
C ARG A 140 -8.34 -4.99 -4.06
N ILE A 141 -9.23 -4.56 -4.95
CA ILE A 141 -8.95 -3.42 -5.84
C ILE A 141 -9.91 -2.24 -5.62
N GLY A 142 -11.11 -2.48 -5.09
CA GLY A 142 -12.15 -1.46 -4.99
C GLY A 142 -11.73 -0.21 -4.19
N ASN A 143 -10.85 -0.35 -3.20
CA ASN A 143 -10.33 0.81 -2.46
C ASN A 143 -9.40 1.68 -3.32
N ARG A 144 -8.49 1.05 -4.08
CA ARG A 144 -7.49 1.73 -4.92
C ARG A 144 -8.15 2.56 -6.02
N ILE A 145 -9.19 2.01 -6.66
CA ILE A 145 -9.93 2.71 -7.72
C ILE A 145 -10.62 3.96 -7.15
N ARG A 146 -11.22 3.87 -5.95
CA ARG A 146 -11.86 5.02 -5.30
C ARG A 146 -10.84 6.09 -4.91
N GLU A 147 -9.69 5.68 -4.37
CA GLU A 147 -8.60 6.60 -4.04
C GLU A 147 -8.12 7.36 -5.29
N LEU A 148 -7.89 6.66 -6.40
CA LEU A 148 -7.49 7.28 -7.66
C LEU A 148 -8.57 8.20 -8.23
N ASP A 149 -9.84 7.80 -8.18
CA ASP A 149 -10.96 8.63 -8.65
C ASP A 149 -11.08 9.94 -7.87
N HIS A 150 -10.98 9.87 -6.54
CA HIS A 150 -10.97 11.08 -5.70
C HIS A 150 -9.74 11.96 -5.97
N ALA A 151 -8.58 11.36 -6.24
CA ALA A 151 -7.37 12.11 -6.56
C ALA A 151 -7.48 12.85 -7.91
N VAL A 152 -7.98 12.17 -8.96
CA VAL A 152 -8.22 12.78 -10.28
C VAL A 152 -9.25 13.90 -10.16
N GLN A 153 -10.36 13.66 -9.44
CA GLN A 153 -11.38 14.69 -9.22
C GLN A 153 -10.81 15.92 -8.49
N ALA A 154 -10.02 15.72 -7.44
CA ALA A 154 -9.40 16.82 -6.71
C ALA A 154 -8.42 17.62 -7.60
N LEU A 155 -7.69 16.95 -8.49
CA LEU A 155 -6.81 17.59 -9.46
C LEU A 155 -7.62 18.46 -10.45
N GLU A 156 -8.72 17.94 -10.99
CA GLU A 156 -9.60 18.68 -11.90
C GLU A 156 -10.20 19.92 -11.22
N GLU A 157 -10.71 19.77 -10.00
CA GLU A 157 -11.26 20.89 -9.21
C GLU A 157 -10.18 21.96 -8.97
N SER A 158 -8.97 21.57 -8.56
CA SER A 158 -7.87 22.50 -8.32
C SER A 158 -7.40 23.22 -9.60
N ALA A 159 -7.46 22.56 -10.76
CA ALA A 159 -7.09 23.15 -12.03
C ALA A 159 -8.10 24.19 -12.52
N GLN A 160 -9.37 24.07 -12.13
CA GLN A 160 -10.44 25.00 -12.50
C GLN A 160 -10.40 26.30 -11.68
N GLU A 161 -9.81 26.27 -10.48
CA GLU A 161 -9.69 27.42 -9.58
C GLU A 161 -8.49 28.34 -9.92
N HIS A 162 -7.64 27.97 -10.88
CA HIS A 162 -6.41 28.68 -11.26
C HIS A 162 -6.50 29.41 -12.60
#